data_AF-A0A968PYD7-F1
#
_entry.id   AF-A0A968PYD7-F1
#
_cell.length_a   1.000
_cell.length_b   1.000
_cell.length_c   1.000
_cell.angle_alpha   90.00
_cell.angle_beta   90.00
_cell.angle_gamma   90.00
#
_symmetry.space_group_name_H-M   'P 1'
#
loop_
_entity.id
_entity.type
_entity.pdbx_description
1 polymer ?
#
loop_
_entity_poly.entity_id
_entity_poly.type
_entity_poly.pdbx_seq_one_letter_code
_entity_poly.pdbx_strand_id
1 'polypeptide(L)'
;MNHSLNHSTQPSHLSAAKRALLEQRLHGKGKAHRPQIPRRQAQSAPLSFTQQRLWFLHQLEPDSPVYHIPTALRFQGRLQVGHFSK
;
A
#
# COMPACT_ATOMS: atom_id res chain seq x y z
N MET A 1 -16.17 -15.36 -34.59
CA MET A 1 -16.49 -15.83 -33.22
C MET A 1 -15.59 -15.09 -32.26
N ASN A 2 -16.11 -14.08 -31.55
CA ASN A 2 -15.31 -13.20 -30.70
C ASN A 2 -15.81 -13.34 -29.26
N HIS A 3 -14.97 -13.83 -28.34
CA HIS A 3 -15.26 -13.84 -26.91
C HIS A 3 -14.54 -12.66 -26.24
N SER A 4 -15.32 -11.61 -25.92
CA SER A 4 -14.93 -10.55 -25.00
C SER A 4 -15.18 -11.01 -23.56
N LEU A 5 -14.12 -11.22 -22.78
CA LEU A 5 -14.19 -11.40 -21.33
C LEU A 5 -13.88 -10.06 -20.65
N ASN A 6 -14.92 -9.26 -20.41
CA ASN A 6 -14.84 -8.11 -19.52
C ASN A 6 -15.00 -8.59 -18.09
N HIS A 7 -13.91 -8.66 -17.33
CA HIS A 7 -13.96 -8.80 -15.87
C HIS A 7 -14.32 -7.45 -15.24
N SER A 8 -15.61 -7.10 -15.26
CA SER A 8 -16.15 -6.12 -14.33
C SER A 8 -16.15 -6.73 -12.93
N THR A 9 -15.22 -6.30 -12.07
CA THR A 9 -15.17 -6.67 -10.65
C THR A 9 -16.38 -6.10 -9.93
N GLN A 10 -17.50 -6.83 -10.00
CA GLN A 10 -18.71 -6.59 -9.22
C GLN A 10 -18.40 -6.86 -7.74
N PRO A 11 -18.60 -5.90 -6.81
CA PRO A 11 -18.58 -6.17 -5.38
C PRO A 11 -19.90 -6.86 -4.97
N SER A 12 -20.10 -8.11 -5.36
CA SER A 12 -21.28 -8.89 -4.99
C SER A 12 -20.97 -9.82 -3.83
N HIS A 13 -20.90 -9.29 -2.60
CA HIS A 13 -21.28 -10.06 -1.40
C HIS A 13 -21.62 -9.23 -0.16
N LEU A 14 -22.30 -8.10 -0.31
CA LEU A 14 -22.92 -7.41 0.83
C LEU A 14 -24.44 -7.59 0.74
N SER A 15 -25.03 -8.23 1.76
CA SER A 15 -26.48 -8.25 1.93
C SER A 15 -27.00 -6.81 2.04
N ALA A 16 -28.27 -6.57 1.70
CA ALA A 16 -28.88 -5.25 1.74
C ALA A 16 -28.69 -4.55 3.11
N ALA A 17 -28.80 -5.32 4.20
CA ALA A 17 -28.54 -4.84 5.56
C ALA A 17 -27.08 -4.39 5.76
N LYS A 18 -26.08 -5.12 5.23
CA LYS A 18 -24.67 -4.72 5.32
C LYS A 18 -24.37 -3.48 4.49
N ARG A 19 -25.03 -3.30 3.33
CA ARG A 19 -24.91 -2.10 2.49
C ARG A 19 -25.49 -0.87 3.20
N ALA A 20 -26.70 -0.97 3.73
CA ALA A 20 -27.33 0.11 4.47
C ALA A 20 -26.50 0.51 5.72
N LEU A 21 -25.93 -0.47 6.43
CA LEU A 21 -25.05 -0.21 7.57
C LEU A 21 -23.75 0.50 7.15
N LEU A 22 -23.16 0.11 6.02
CA LEU A 22 -21.98 0.77 5.46
C LEU A 22 -22.29 2.21 5.07
N GLU A 23 -23.41 2.43 4.38
CA GLU A 23 -23.88 3.76 4.01
C GLU A 23 -24.14 4.62 5.26
N GLN A 24 -24.78 4.08 6.30
CA GLN A 24 -25.00 4.80 7.56
C GLN A 24 -23.68 5.22 8.22
N ARG A 25 -22.64 4.37 8.19
CA ARG A 25 -21.30 4.71 8.71
C ARG A 25 -20.56 5.73 7.86
N LEU A 26 -20.76 5.72 6.55
CA LEU A 26 -20.16 6.69 5.62
C LEU A 26 -20.84 8.07 5.70
N HIS A 27 -22.16 8.10 5.91
CA HIS A 27 -22.95 9.33 6.05
C HIS A 27 -22.87 9.96 7.45
N GLY A 28 -22.43 9.19 8.47
CA GLY A 28 -21.99 9.72 9.76
C GLY A 28 -20.69 10.53 9.64
N LYS A 29 -20.81 11.79 9.20
CA LYS A 29 -19.74 12.82 9.24
C LYS A 29 -19.25 12.98 10.69
N GLY A 30 -17.98 13.23 10.98
CA GLY A 30 -16.82 13.59 10.17
C GLY A 30 -15.65 13.81 11.13
N LYS A 31 -14.41 13.63 10.64
CA LYS A 31 -13.19 13.61 11.46
C LYS A 31 -13.36 12.76 12.72
N ALA A 32 -13.42 11.43 12.56
CA ALA A 32 -12.89 10.61 13.64
C ALA A 32 -11.54 11.22 13.99
N HIS A 33 -11.35 11.63 15.25
CA HIS A 33 -10.05 11.99 15.80
C HIS A 33 -9.22 10.72 15.71
N ARG A 34 -8.72 10.42 14.51
CA ARG A 34 -7.69 9.41 14.31
C ARG A 34 -6.56 9.99 15.12
N PRO A 35 -6.14 9.35 16.23
CA PRO A 35 -4.97 9.82 16.95
C PRO A 35 -3.87 9.89 15.90
N GLN A 36 -3.49 11.11 15.55
CA GLN A 36 -2.45 11.32 14.58
C GLN A 36 -1.18 10.93 15.34
N ILE A 37 -0.56 9.83 14.94
CA ILE A 37 0.74 9.47 15.48
C ILE A 37 1.64 10.66 15.14
N PRO A 38 2.10 11.44 16.13
CA PRO A 38 2.88 12.64 15.85
C PRO A 38 4.13 12.19 15.10
N ARG A 39 4.48 12.94 14.05
CA ARG A 39 5.72 12.67 13.34
C ARG A 39 6.86 12.86 14.34
N ARG A 40 7.69 11.84 14.51
CA ARG A 40 8.93 11.96 15.29
C ARG A 40 9.74 13.11 14.69
N GLN A 41 10.24 14.00 15.53
CA GLN A 41 11.18 15.03 15.10
C GLN A 41 12.35 14.35 14.36
N ALA A 42 12.90 15.00 13.34
CA ALA A 42 13.92 14.44 12.43
C ALA A 42 15.30 14.26 13.08
N GLN A 43 15.35 13.73 14.29
CA GLN A 43 16.55 13.23 14.93
C GLN A 43 16.81 11.81 14.42
N SER A 44 18.08 11.47 14.19
CA SER A 44 18.49 10.12 13.81
C SER A 44 17.94 9.10 14.79
N ALA A 45 17.12 8.16 14.29
CA ALA A 45 16.66 7.04 15.07
C ALA A 45 17.72 5.93 15.06
N PRO A 46 17.98 5.26 16.20
CA PRO A 46 18.80 4.06 16.17
C PRO A 46 18.11 3.01 15.28
N LEU A 47 18.92 2.29 14.49
CA LEU A 47 18.45 1.14 13.73
C LEU A 47 17.94 0.06 14.70
N SER A 48 16.86 -0.62 14.33
CA SER A 48 16.47 -1.85 15.02
C SER A 48 17.56 -2.92 14.87
N PHE A 49 17.58 -3.92 15.74
CA PHE A 49 18.54 -5.03 15.64
C PHE A 49 18.56 -5.68 14.26
N THR A 50 17.37 -5.93 13.68
CA THR A 50 17.24 -6.49 12.33
C THR A 50 17.81 -5.55 11.26
N GLN A 51 17.60 -4.23 11.38
CA GLN A 51 18.18 -3.25 10.46
C GLN A 51 19.70 -3.17 10.58
N GLN A 52 20.27 -3.24 11.79
CA GLN A 52 21.72 -3.28 12.02
C GLN A 52 22.35 -4.52 11.39
N ARG A 53 21.71 -5.70 11.53
CA ARG A 53 22.17 -6.94 10.90
C ARG A 53 22.21 -6.83 9.37
N LEU A 54 21.14 -6.32 8.76
CA LEU A 54 21.11 -6.13 7.30
C LEU A 54 22.14 -5.10 6.84
N TRP A 55 22.31 -4.01 7.59
CA TRP A 55 23.35 -3.02 7.30
C TRP A 55 24.76 -3.64 7.36
N PHE A 56 25.06 -4.42 8.39
CA PHE A 56 26.35 -5.11 8.51
C PHE A 56 26.61 -6.06 7.33
N LEU A 57 25.60 -6.84 6.94
CA LEU A 57 25.71 -7.76 5.81
C LEU A 57 25.94 -7.02 4.48
N HIS A 58 25.28 -5.89 4.27
CA HIS A 58 25.54 -5.03 3.10
C HIS A 58 26.95 -4.44 3.11
N GLN A 59 27.54 -4.12 4.27
CA GLN A 59 28.94 -3.66 4.32
C GLN A 59 29.93 -4.78 3.99
N LEU A 60 29.61 -6.03 4.35
CA LEU A 60 30.46 -7.18 4.06
C LEU A 60 30.47 -7.53 2.57
N GLU A 61 29.32 -7.43 1.89
CA GLU A 61 29.18 -7.69 0.45
C GLU A 61 28.34 -6.59 -0.24
N PRO A 62 28.95 -5.43 -0.57
CA PRO A 62 28.20 -4.27 -1.08
C PRO A 62 27.49 -4.49 -2.41
N ASP A 63 28.03 -5.35 -3.27
CA ASP A 63 27.48 -5.61 -4.61
C ASP A 63 26.49 -6.79 -4.62
N SER A 64 26.18 -7.36 -3.45
CA SER A 64 25.34 -8.55 -3.32
C SER A 64 23.84 -8.21 -3.42
N PRO A 65 23.08 -8.80 -4.37
CA PRO A 65 21.65 -8.56 -4.51
C PRO A 65 20.80 -9.44 -3.58
N VAL A 66 21.42 -10.24 -2.69
CA VAL A 66 20.75 -11.28 -1.89
C VAL A 66 19.59 -10.75 -1.05
N TYR A 67 19.66 -9.51 -0.61
CA TYR A 67 18.62 -8.86 0.21
C TYR A 67 17.71 -7.91 -0.59
N HIS A 68 17.80 -7.90 -1.92
CA HIS A 68 16.84 -7.20 -2.76
C HIS A 68 15.51 -7.96 -2.79
N ILE A 69 14.41 -7.24 -2.63
CA ILE A 69 13.05 -7.78 -2.73
C ILE A 69 12.40 -7.13 -3.97
N PRO A 70 12.76 -7.55 -5.20
CA PRO A 70 12.21 -6.95 -6.40
C PRO A 70 10.72 -7.27 -6.51
N THR A 71 9.94 -6.26 -6.91
CA THR A 71 8.51 -6.43 -7.20
C THR A 71 8.22 -5.85 -8.57
N ALA A 72 7.43 -6.57 -9.37
CA ALA A 72 6.93 -6.08 -10.66
C ALA A 72 5.41 -5.96 -10.61
N LEU A 73 4.88 -4.85 -11.13
CA LEU A 73 3.44 -4.60 -11.24
C LEU A 73 3.08 -4.45 -12.71
N ARG A 74 2.03 -5.15 -13.15
CA ARG A 74 1.48 -5.01 -14.50
C ARG A 74 0.26 -4.10 -14.44
N PHE A 75 0.32 -2.99 -15.15
CA PHE A 75 -0.81 -2.10 -15.36
C PHE A 75 -1.53 -2.43 -16.67
N GLN A 76 -2.85 -2.33 -16.67
CA GLN A 76 -3.69 -2.45 -17.86
C GLN A 76 -4.40 -1.11 -18.10
N GLY A 77 -4.35 -0.60 -19.33
CA GLY A 77 -4.91 0.70 -19.70
C GLY A 77 -3.86 1.81 -19.85
N ARG A 78 -4.33 3.06 -19.99
CA ARG A 78 -3.44 4.23 -20.19
C ARG A 78 -2.78 4.62 -18.87
N LEU A 79 -1.48 4.41 -18.76
CA LEU A 79 -0.68 4.84 -17.61
C LEU A 79 -0.35 6.33 -17.74
N GLN A 80 -0.80 7.16 -16.80
CA GLN A 80 -0.46 8.58 -16.74
C GLN A 80 0.76 8.78 -15.84
N VAL A 81 1.95 8.76 -16.44
CA VAL A 81 3.24 8.82 -15.71
C VAL A 81 3.37 10.07 -14.82
N GLY A 82 2.74 11.20 -15.21
CA GLY A 82 2.78 12.46 -14.44
C GLY A 82 2.14 12.41 -13.04
N HIS A 83 1.32 11.40 -12.73
CA HIS A 83 0.76 11.19 -11.39
C HIS A 83 1.63 10.27 -10.51
N PHE A 84 2.67 9.64 -11.07
CA PHE A 84 3.67 8.88 -10.33
C PHE A 84 4.80 9.80 -9.89
N SER A 85 4.47 10.86 -9.15
CA SER A 85 5.44 11.62 -8.36
C SER A 85 5.21 11.33 -6.89
N LYS A 86 6.29 11.14 -6.15
CA LYS A 86 6.28 10.99 -4.70
C LYS A 86 6.02 12.34 -4.01
#